data_AF-V4JG76-F1
#
_entry.id   AF-V4JG76-F1
#
_cell.length_a   1.000
_cell.length_b   1.000
_cell.length_c   1.000
_cell.angle_alpha   90.00
_cell.angle_beta   90.00
_cell.angle_gamma   90.00
#
_symmetry.space_group_name_H-M   'P 1'
#
loop_
_entity.id
_entity.type
_entity.pdbx_description
1 polymer ?
#
loop_
_entity_poly.entity_id
_entity_poly.type
_entity_poly.pdbx_seq_one_letter_code
_entity_poly.pdbx_strand_id
1 'polypeptide(L)'
;MDNRKILQDFPKVELGFSPTPVVKLTNLSRHLGGPEILMKRDDLTGLALGGNKTRKLEYILGDALAKGCDTVVTAGAQQSNHCRQTAAAAAKLNMSCHLLLGGDKPDEATGNLLLDTLFGAQLHYCKDNRKGEDIPRLIEDLKSQGRKPYVIPYGGSNELGAIGFVEAGLELATQIDTDTLSQVFFASSSGGTHAGLMIARSILEHQYMLTGIQIDKAESSAGEFKQSVLALANSTSDALNLSQVFNQEDVILDDGYLGAGYGILNEREKSAIQLLAKTEGILLDPVYTGRAFAAMLDKIGSGELVSGQQVLFWHTGGAPSVFAYADKLL
;
A
#
# COMPACT_ATOMS: atom_id res chain seq x y z
N MET A 1 27.65 -2.24 -5.44
CA MET A 1 27.61 -1.95 -3.99
C MET A 1 26.36 -2.63 -3.46
N ASP A 2 26.37 -3.22 -2.27
CA ASP A 2 25.13 -3.80 -1.71
C ASP A 2 24.25 -2.65 -1.20
N ASN A 3 23.37 -2.16 -2.07
CA ASN A 3 22.49 -1.02 -1.79
C ASN A 3 21.59 -1.27 -0.58
N ARG A 4 21.42 -2.52 -0.12
CA ARG A 4 20.62 -2.83 1.08
C ARG A 4 21.34 -2.49 2.39
N LYS A 5 22.66 -2.27 2.37
CA LYS A 5 23.41 -1.84 3.56
C LYS A 5 22.91 -0.53 4.15
N ILE A 6 22.29 0.33 3.33
CA ILE A 6 21.68 1.59 3.80
C ILE A 6 20.52 1.36 4.79
N LEU A 7 19.97 0.13 4.83
CA LEU A 7 18.84 -0.22 5.68
C LEU A 7 19.24 -0.95 6.97
N GLN A 8 20.53 -1.29 7.14
CA GLN A 8 21.00 -2.21 8.18
C GLN A 8 20.78 -1.68 9.61
N ASP A 9 20.73 -0.36 9.79
CA ASP A 9 20.62 0.29 11.09
C ASP A 9 19.17 0.46 11.55
N PHE A 10 18.19 0.10 10.71
CA PHE A 10 16.77 0.20 11.03
C PHE A 10 16.25 -1.12 11.62
N PRO A 11 15.69 -1.10 12.84
CA PRO A 11 15.09 -2.29 13.43
C PRO A 11 13.99 -2.85 12.52
N LYS A 12 14.06 -4.15 12.22
CA LYS A 12 13.11 -4.86 11.37
C LYS A 12 12.68 -6.15 12.05
N VAL A 13 11.41 -6.50 11.92
CA VAL A 13 10.87 -7.82 12.26
C VAL A 13 10.37 -8.54 11.02
N GLU A 14 10.42 -9.88 11.02
CA GLU A 14 9.88 -10.70 9.94
C GLU A 14 8.39 -10.96 10.13
N LEU A 15 7.57 -10.39 9.26
CA LEU A 15 6.11 -10.51 9.32
C LEU A 15 5.56 -11.39 8.21
N GLY A 16 6.19 -11.35 7.03
CA GLY A 16 5.70 -12.01 5.84
C GLY A 16 6.78 -12.73 5.05
N PHE A 17 6.43 -13.07 3.81
CA PHE A 17 7.33 -13.71 2.86
C PHE A 17 7.95 -12.66 1.93
N SER A 18 9.27 -12.68 1.82
CA SER A 18 10.06 -11.94 0.83
C SER A 18 11.22 -12.83 0.33
N PRO A 19 11.68 -12.67 -0.94
CA PRO A 19 11.13 -11.75 -1.93
C PRO A 19 9.78 -12.21 -2.50
N THR A 20 8.85 -11.28 -2.74
CA THR A 20 7.57 -11.62 -3.38
C THR A 20 7.79 -11.83 -4.89
N PRO A 21 7.03 -12.70 -5.57
CA PRO A 21 7.33 -13.03 -6.96
C PRO A 21 7.02 -11.88 -7.94
N VAL A 22 7.77 -11.85 -9.05
CA VAL A 22 7.41 -11.11 -10.26
C VAL A 22 6.89 -12.11 -11.28
N VAL A 23 5.71 -11.88 -11.84
CA VAL A 23 5.07 -12.78 -12.81
C VAL A 23 4.77 -12.05 -14.11
N LYS A 24 4.78 -12.77 -15.23
CA LYS A 24 4.33 -12.25 -16.53
C LYS A 24 2.83 -12.47 -16.67
N LEU A 25 2.10 -11.46 -17.12
CA LEU A 25 0.67 -11.56 -17.44
C LEU A 25 0.50 -11.89 -18.93
N THR A 26 0.95 -13.08 -19.32
CA THR A 26 1.08 -13.47 -20.73
C THR A 26 -0.24 -13.51 -21.48
N ASN A 27 -1.32 -13.96 -20.84
CA ASN A 27 -2.63 -14.04 -21.49
C ASN A 27 -3.27 -12.66 -21.64
N LEU A 28 -3.09 -11.80 -20.64
CA LEU A 28 -3.56 -10.42 -20.69
C LEU A 28 -2.81 -9.62 -21.75
N SER A 29 -1.47 -9.68 -21.79
CA SER A 29 -0.67 -9.03 -22.84
C SER A 29 -1.12 -9.48 -24.24
N ARG A 30 -1.34 -10.79 -24.44
CA ARG A 30 -1.87 -11.32 -25.71
C ARG A 30 -3.28 -10.80 -26.01
N HIS A 31 -4.15 -10.74 -25.01
CA HIS A 31 -5.52 -10.28 -25.15
C HIS A 31 -5.60 -8.80 -25.56
N LEU A 32 -4.74 -7.96 -24.98
CA LEU A 32 -4.72 -6.52 -25.25
C LEU A 32 -3.97 -6.16 -26.55
N GLY A 33 -3.08 -7.03 -27.04
CA GLY A 33 -2.22 -6.73 -28.19
C GLY A 33 -1.24 -5.56 -27.94
N GLY A 34 -1.00 -5.21 -26.67
CA GLY A 34 -0.22 -4.07 -26.23
C GLY A 34 1.16 -4.46 -25.66
N PRO A 35 1.64 -3.81 -24.58
CA PRO A 35 2.97 -4.07 -24.02
C PRO A 35 3.07 -5.46 -23.36
N GLU A 36 4.30 -5.90 -23.10
CA GLU A 36 4.54 -6.96 -22.12
C GLU A 36 4.21 -6.44 -20.72
N ILE A 37 3.35 -7.16 -19.99
CA ILE A 37 2.93 -6.75 -18.65
C ILE A 37 3.53 -7.70 -17.63
N LEU A 38 4.36 -7.15 -16.74
CA LEU A 38 4.84 -7.79 -15.53
C LEU A 38 3.97 -7.39 -14.34
N MET A 39 3.94 -8.22 -13.31
CA MET A 39 3.28 -7.91 -12.05
C MET A 39 4.14 -8.30 -10.86
N LYS A 40 4.43 -7.33 -10.00
CA LYS A 40 5.06 -7.55 -8.68
C LYS A 40 3.97 -7.93 -7.67
N ARG A 41 4.05 -9.14 -7.12
CA ARG A 41 2.97 -9.77 -6.32
C ARG A 41 3.09 -9.52 -4.82
N ASP A 42 3.03 -8.25 -4.42
CA ASP A 42 3.02 -7.87 -3.00
C ASP A 42 1.71 -8.19 -2.28
N ASP A 43 0.69 -8.65 -3.01
CA ASP A 43 -0.46 -9.35 -2.46
C ASP A 43 -0.09 -10.70 -1.79
N LEU A 44 1.06 -11.29 -2.15
CA LEU A 44 1.53 -12.58 -1.64
C LEU A 44 2.53 -12.48 -0.48
N THR A 45 2.54 -11.37 0.25
CA THR A 45 3.38 -11.21 1.47
C THR A 45 2.96 -12.14 2.62
N GLY A 46 1.78 -12.78 2.55
CA GLY A 46 1.37 -13.87 3.45
C GLY A 46 0.75 -13.45 4.79
N LEU A 47 1.13 -12.31 5.37
CA LEU A 47 0.52 -11.84 6.62
C LEU A 47 -0.96 -11.48 6.42
N ALA A 48 -1.85 -12.25 7.05
CA ALA A 48 -3.30 -12.04 7.00
C ALA A 48 -3.86 -11.88 5.59
N LEU A 49 -3.54 -12.80 4.68
CA LEU A 49 -3.91 -12.73 3.25
C LEU A 49 -3.16 -11.65 2.45
N GLY A 50 -2.10 -11.09 3.02
CA GLY A 50 -1.06 -10.33 2.34
C GLY A 50 -1.44 -8.90 1.89
N GLY A 51 -0.49 -8.26 1.24
CA GLY A 51 -0.54 -6.87 0.80
C GLY A 51 0.69 -6.06 1.19
N ASN A 52 0.73 -4.83 0.69
CA ASN A 52 1.87 -3.94 0.84
C ASN A 52 2.16 -3.48 2.28
N LYS A 53 1.18 -3.49 3.17
CA LYS A 53 1.35 -2.95 4.53
C LYS A 53 2.28 -3.83 5.36
N THR A 54 2.38 -5.12 5.05
CA THR A 54 3.34 -6.04 5.65
C THR A 54 4.76 -5.45 5.60
N ARG A 55 5.24 -5.05 4.41
CA ARG A 55 6.58 -4.46 4.23
C ARG A 55 6.82 -3.22 5.11
N LYS A 56 5.81 -2.38 5.25
CA LYS A 56 5.89 -1.18 6.08
C LYS A 56 5.95 -1.53 7.57
N LEU A 57 5.10 -2.47 7.98
CA LEU A 57 4.96 -2.89 9.38
C LEU A 57 6.22 -3.60 9.88
N GLU A 58 7.00 -4.25 9.01
CA GLU A 58 8.27 -4.89 9.41
C GLU A 58 9.24 -3.89 10.09
N TYR A 59 9.37 -2.69 9.54
CA TYR A 59 10.21 -1.63 10.13
C TYR A 59 9.51 -0.86 11.25
N ILE A 60 8.22 -0.54 11.07
CA ILE A 60 7.45 0.21 12.07
C ILE A 60 7.37 -0.58 13.39
N LEU A 61 7.07 -1.88 13.32
CA LEU A 61 6.97 -2.72 14.51
C LEU A 61 8.34 -3.16 15.02
N GLY A 62 9.36 -3.21 14.17
CA GLY A 62 10.75 -3.30 14.60
C GLY A 62 11.12 -2.17 15.56
N ASP A 63 10.82 -0.92 15.18
CA ASP A 63 11.04 0.25 16.04
C ASP A 63 10.17 0.22 17.31
N ALA A 64 8.89 -0.17 17.20
CA ALA A 64 8.00 -0.29 18.36
C ALA A 64 8.54 -1.28 19.40
N LEU A 65 9.02 -2.45 18.96
CA LEU A 65 9.61 -3.46 19.83
C LEU A 65 10.95 -3.01 20.41
N ALA A 66 11.80 -2.36 19.61
CA ALA A 66 13.06 -1.79 20.10
C ALA A 66 12.83 -0.75 21.21
N LYS A 67 11.72 0.00 21.13
CA LYS A 67 11.27 0.92 22.17
C LYS A 67 10.55 0.23 23.33
N GLY A 68 10.33 -1.09 23.28
CA GLY A 68 9.65 -1.86 24.32
C GLY A 68 8.16 -1.58 24.45
N CYS A 69 7.50 -1.14 23.37
CA CYS A 69 6.05 -0.95 23.33
C CYS A 69 5.32 -2.30 23.44
N ASP A 70 4.15 -2.29 24.09
CA ASP A 70 3.31 -3.49 24.29
C ASP A 70 1.97 -3.42 23.55
N THR A 71 1.65 -2.26 22.99
CA THR A 71 0.35 -1.95 22.39
C THR A 71 0.56 -1.14 21.12
N VAL A 72 -0.18 -1.43 20.06
CA VAL A 72 -0.21 -0.63 18.83
C VAL A 72 -1.59 -0.01 18.62
N VAL A 73 -1.60 1.23 18.14
CA VAL A 73 -2.82 1.99 17.87
C VAL A 73 -2.75 2.55 16.45
N THR A 74 -3.80 2.34 15.67
CA THR A 74 -3.91 2.94 14.34
C THR A 74 -5.37 3.20 13.97
N ALA A 75 -5.58 3.85 12.82
CA ALA A 75 -6.91 4.19 12.34
C ALA A 75 -7.11 3.83 10.86
N GLY A 76 -8.37 3.68 10.46
CA GLY A 76 -8.74 3.47 9.06
C GLY A 76 -10.24 3.36 8.82
N ALA A 77 -10.62 3.12 7.57
CA ALA A 77 -11.97 2.67 7.25
C ALA A 77 -12.22 1.24 7.80
N GLN A 78 -13.47 0.82 7.92
CA GLN A 78 -13.80 -0.53 8.41
C GLN A 78 -13.23 -1.65 7.54
N GLN A 79 -13.09 -1.42 6.23
CA GLN A 79 -12.46 -2.35 5.29
C GLN A 79 -10.97 -2.03 5.05
N SER A 80 -10.29 -1.40 6.01
CA SER A 80 -8.89 -0.99 5.88
C SER A 80 -7.95 -2.20 5.84
N ASN A 81 -7.27 -2.36 4.71
CA ASN A 81 -6.18 -3.32 4.57
C ASN A 81 -5.01 -3.06 5.54
N HIS A 82 -4.86 -1.81 5.99
CA HIS A 82 -3.85 -1.39 6.97
C HIS A 82 -4.20 -1.86 8.38
N CYS A 83 -5.46 -1.68 8.79
CA CYS A 83 -5.95 -2.14 10.09
C CYS A 83 -5.80 -3.66 10.20
N ARG A 84 -6.25 -4.40 9.17
CA ARG A 84 -6.15 -5.87 9.09
C ARG A 84 -4.73 -6.40 9.19
N GLN A 85 -3.77 -5.81 8.49
CA GLN A 85 -2.37 -6.23 8.60
C GLN A 85 -1.74 -5.78 9.92
N THR A 86 -2.14 -4.64 10.49
CA THR A 86 -1.67 -4.18 11.82
C THR A 86 -2.15 -5.12 12.92
N ALA A 87 -3.44 -5.49 12.92
CA ALA A 87 -4.02 -6.44 13.87
C ALA A 87 -3.33 -7.80 13.82
N ALA A 88 -3.11 -8.33 12.62
CA ALA A 88 -2.41 -9.60 12.43
C ALA A 88 -0.95 -9.55 12.88
N ALA A 89 -0.24 -8.46 12.58
CA ALA A 89 1.14 -8.29 13.00
C ALA A 89 1.25 -8.18 14.53
N ALA A 90 0.34 -7.41 15.16
CA ALA A 90 0.25 -7.30 16.61
C ALA A 90 -0.01 -8.67 17.26
N ALA A 91 -0.96 -9.45 16.73
CA ALA A 91 -1.22 -10.81 17.21
C ALA A 91 0.02 -11.72 17.08
N LYS A 92 0.71 -11.68 15.93
CA LYS A 92 1.95 -12.46 15.70
C LYS A 92 3.07 -12.08 16.68
N LEU A 93 3.18 -10.80 17.04
CA LEU A 93 4.21 -10.26 17.92
C LEU A 93 3.79 -10.20 19.39
N ASN A 94 2.61 -10.73 19.75
CA ASN A 94 2.06 -10.69 21.10
C ASN A 94 1.91 -9.26 21.67
N MET A 95 1.49 -8.31 20.83
CA MET A 95 1.16 -6.93 21.22
C MET A 95 -0.36 -6.74 21.25
N SER A 96 -0.87 -5.89 22.15
CA SER A 96 -2.27 -5.45 22.09
C SER A 96 -2.49 -4.57 20.85
N CYS A 97 -3.67 -4.65 20.22
CA CYS A 97 -3.99 -3.85 19.03
C CYS A 97 -5.30 -3.10 19.24
N HIS A 98 -5.26 -1.79 18.99
CA HIS A 98 -6.45 -0.93 18.97
C HIS A 98 -6.62 -0.31 17.59
N LEU A 99 -7.81 -0.46 17.02
CA LEU A 99 -8.18 0.04 15.71
C LEU A 99 -9.31 1.05 15.85
N LEU A 100 -9.04 2.31 15.49
CA LEU A 100 -10.07 3.35 15.38
C LEU A 100 -10.63 3.33 13.95
N LEU A 101 -11.90 2.94 13.83
CA LEU A 101 -12.57 2.67 12.57
C LEU A 101 -13.64 3.72 12.31
N GLY A 102 -13.59 4.33 11.12
CA GLY A 102 -14.65 5.23 10.68
C GLY A 102 -16.00 4.54 10.49
N GLY A 103 -17.08 5.27 10.73
CA GLY A 103 -18.48 4.84 10.64
C GLY A 103 -19.01 4.27 11.96
N ASP A 104 -20.28 3.88 11.92
CA ASP A 104 -20.93 3.14 13.00
C ASP A 104 -20.60 1.65 12.95
N LYS A 105 -20.80 0.95 14.07
CA LYS A 105 -20.64 -0.50 14.13
C LYS A 105 -21.64 -1.17 13.16
N PRO A 106 -21.19 -1.99 12.19
CA PRO A 106 -22.10 -2.70 11.31
C PRO A 106 -22.75 -3.88 12.03
N ASP A 107 -23.91 -4.30 11.54
CA ASP A 107 -24.61 -5.49 12.04
C ASP A 107 -23.80 -6.78 11.78
N GLU A 108 -23.13 -6.84 10.62
CA GLU A 108 -22.32 -7.97 10.20
C GLU A 108 -20.88 -7.54 9.89
N ALA A 109 -19.91 -8.28 10.41
CA ALA A 109 -18.51 -8.11 10.09
C ALA A 109 -18.12 -9.01 8.90
N THR A 110 -17.67 -8.41 7.80
CA THR A 110 -17.19 -9.11 6.61
C THR A 110 -15.81 -8.61 6.19
N GLY A 111 -15.15 -9.32 5.26
CA GLY A 111 -13.88 -8.89 4.68
C GLY A 111 -12.80 -8.63 5.74
N ASN A 112 -12.17 -7.45 5.69
CA ASN A 112 -11.11 -7.07 6.62
C ASN A 112 -11.61 -6.94 8.07
N LEU A 113 -12.82 -6.43 8.30
CA LEU A 113 -13.37 -6.23 9.64
C LEU A 113 -13.58 -7.55 10.41
N LEU A 114 -14.00 -8.60 9.67
CA LEU A 114 -14.08 -9.95 10.23
C LEU A 114 -12.70 -10.42 10.69
N LEU A 115 -11.68 -10.21 9.85
CA LEU A 115 -10.30 -10.61 10.16
C LEU A 115 -9.73 -9.82 11.34
N ASP A 116 -9.99 -8.52 11.44
CA ASP A 116 -9.60 -7.68 12.59
C ASP A 116 -10.12 -8.27 13.91
N THR A 117 -11.38 -8.74 13.91
CA THR A 117 -11.99 -9.40 15.07
C THR A 117 -11.33 -10.73 15.39
N LEU A 118 -11.04 -11.56 14.37
CA LEU A 118 -10.38 -12.86 14.55
C LEU A 118 -8.94 -12.74 15.07
N PHE A 119 -8.23 -11.67 14.71
CA PHE A 119 -6.91 -11.36 15.25
C PHE A 119 -6.95 -10.77 16.67
N GLY A 120 -8.13 -10.58 17.25
CA GLY A 120 -8.29 -10.11 18.62
C GLY A 120 -8.05 -8.60 18.80
N ALA A 121 -8.19 -7.80 17.74
CA ALA A 121 -8.05 -6.35 17.85
C ALA A 121 -9.23 -5.73 18.61
N GLN A 122 -8.94 -4.69 19.38
CA GLN A 122 -9.96 -3.86 20.04
C GLN A 122 -10.46 -2.81 19.04
N LEU A 123 -11.74 -2.91 18.66
CA LEU A 123 -12.35 -2.07 17.63
C LEU A 123 -13.09 -0.89 18.26
N HIS A 124 -12.74 0.33 17.84
CA HIS A 124 -13.35 1.58 18.29
C HIS A 124 -14.05 2.23 17.10
N TYR A 125 -15.37 2.37 17.12
CA TYR A 125 -16.14 2.96 16.03
C TYR A 125 -16.29 4.47 16.24
N CYS A 126 -15.79 5.26 15.30
CA CYS A 126 -15.47 6.67 15.48
C CYS A 126 -16.32 7.62 14.61
N LYS A 127 -17.44 7.16 14.04
CA LYS A 127 -18.28 7.99 13.14
C LYS A 127 -17.43 8.59 12.01
N ASP A 128 -17.46 9.90 11.79
CA ASP A 128 -16.75 10.54 10.68
C ASP A 128 -15.21 10.54 10.86
N ASN A 129 -14.71 10.33 12.08
CA ASN A 129 -13.28 10.31 12.39
C ASN A 129 -12.66 8.97 11.96
N ARG A 130 -12.04 8.94 10.77
CA ARG A 130 -11.45 7.72 10.19
C ARG A 130 -9.93 7.79 9.99
N LYS A 131 -9.32 8.96 10.18
CA LYS A 131 -7.88 9.18 9.90
C LYS A 131 -7.02 9.22 11.17
N GLY A 132 -7.63 9.09 12.34
CA GLY A 132 -6.93 8.97 13.62
C GLY A 132 -7.10 10.19 14.53
N GLU A 133 -8.12 11.00 14.28
CA GLU A 133 -8.49 12.21 15.02
C GLU A 133 -8.64 11.92 16.52
N ASP A 134 -9.14 10.73 16.87
CA ASP A 134 -9.38 10.29 18.25
C ASP A 134 -8.20 9.51 18.88
N ILE A 135 -7.11 9.26 18.13
CA ILE A 135 -5.93 8.54 18.65
C ILE A 135 -5.34 9.21 19.89
N PRO A 136 -5.14 10.54 19.95
CA PRO A 136 -4.51 11.19 21.10
C PRO A 136 -5.23 10.87 22.43
N ARG A 137 -6.57 10.84 22.42
CA ARG A 137 -7.36 10.51 23.61
C ARG A 137 -7.13 9.07 24.06
N LEU A 138 -7.20 8.11 23.13
CA LEU A 138 -6.98 6.70 23.45
C LEU A 138 -5.56 6.43 23.96
N ILE A 139 -4.56 7.17 23.45
CA ILE A 139 -3.17 7.05 23.92
C ILE A 139 -3.04 7.49 25.38
N GLU A 140 -3.70 8.56 25.78
CA GLU A 140 -3.73 9.02 27.17
C GLU A 140 -4.38 7.95 28.08
N ASP A 141 -5.54 7.43 27.66
CA ASP A 141 -6.26 6.39 28.39
C ASP A 141 -5.39 5.13 28.58
N LEU A 142 -4.72 4.66 27.53
CA LEU A 142 -3.85 3.48 27.59
C LEU A 142 -2.63 3.70 28.49
N LYS A 143 -2.01 4.89 28.43
CA LYS A 143 -0.88 5.23 29.32
C LYS A 143 -1.31 5.27 30.78
N SER A 144 -2.52 5.77 31.08
CA SER A 144 -3.07 5.77 32.44
C SER A 144 -3.27 4.35 33.00
N GLN A 145 -3.43 3.36 32.12
CA GLN A 145 -3.54 1.94 32.46
C GLN A 145 -2.18 1.23 32.52
N GLY A 146 -1.07 1.98 32.44
CA GLY A 146 0.29 1.44 32.49
C GLY A 146 0.77 0.80 31.18
N ARG A 147 0.05 0.98 30.07
CA ARG A 147 0.46 0.50 28.75
C ARG A 147 1.50 1.41 28.11
N LYS A 148 2.26 0.87 27.16
CA LYS A 148 3.22 1.62 26.35
C LYS A 148 2.80 1.58 24.88
N PRO A 149 1.83 2.43 24.49
CA PRO A 149 1.28 2.39 23.14
C PRO A 149 2.21 3.01 22.11
N TYR A 150 2.20 2.42 20.91
CA TYR A 150 2.88 2.90 19.71
C TYR A 150 1.85 3.30 18.65
N VAL A 151 1.90 4.55 18.19
CA VAL A 151 0.98 5.04 17.16
C VAL A 151 1.54 4.72 15.79
N ILE A 152 0.74 4.03 14.98
CA ILE A 152 1.04 3.79 13.56
C ILE A 152 0.18 4.76 12.75
N PRO A 153 0.77 5.68 11.97
CA PRO A 153 0.00 6.66 11.21
C PRO A 153 -0.85 5.99 10.13
N TYR A 154 -1.82 6.74 9.60
CA TYR A 154 -2.75 6.25 8.57
C TYR A 154 -2.00 5.57 7.41
N GLY A 155 -2.36 4.32 7.13
CA GLY A 155 -1.73 3.50 6.08
C GLY A 155 -0.25 3.16 6.31
N GLY A 156 0.27 3.37 7.52
CA GLY A 156 1.67 3.18 7.90
C GLY A 156 2.61 4.08 7.09
N SER A 157 2.21 5.34 6.84
CA SER A 157 2.98 6.25 5.98
C SER A 157 3.76 7.25 6.81
N ASN A 158 4.93 6.79 7.23
CA ASN A 158 6.04 7.54 7.81
C ASN A 158 7.34 7.02 7.18
N GLU A 159 8.47 7.53 7.64
CA GLU A 159 9.80 7.21 7.14
C GLU A 159 10.08 5.70 7.20
N LEU A 160 9.80 5.06 8.34
CA LEU A 160 9.97 3.61 8.50
C LEU A 160 9.10 2.80 7.53
N GLY A 161 7.86 3.24 7.33
CA GLY A 161 6.96 2.61 6.37
C GLY A 161 7.40 2.80 4.92
N ALA A 162 8.00 3.95 4.58
CA ALA A 162 8.57 4.21 3.26
C ALA A 162 9.86 3.40 3.03
N ILE A 163 10.70 3.23 4.05
CA ILE A 163 11.89 2.36 4.03
C ILE A 163 11.53 0.93 3.61
N GLY A 164 10.42 0.38 4.09
CA GLY A 164 9.94 -0.94 3.64
C GLY A 164 9.71 -1.02 2.12
N PHE A 165 9.39 0.09 1.46
CA PHE A 165 9.27 0.18 0.00
C PHE A 165 10.57 0.59 -0.71
N VAL A 166 11.51 1.21 -0.01
CA VAL A 166 12.89 1.33 -0.50
C VAL A 166 13.47 -0.08 -0.67
N GLU A 167 13.37 -0.92 0.36
CA GLU A 167 13.80 -2.31 0.32
C GLU A 167 13.09 -3.08 -0.81
N ALA A 168 11.79 -2.87 -0.99
CA ALA A 168 11.02 -3.55 -2.02
C ALA A 168 11.46 -3.18 -3.44
N GLY A 169 11.82 -1.92 -3.70
CA GLY A 169 12.35 -1.50 -5.00
C GLY A 169 13.76 -2.06 -5.26
N LEU A 170 14.62 -2.08 -4.23
CA LEU A 170 15.93 -2.76 -4.30
C LEU A 170 15.76 -4.28 -4.50
N GLU A 171 14.73 -4.89 -3.91
CA GLU A 171 14.36 -6.28 -4.15
C GLU A 171 13.97 -6.52 -5.61
N LEU A 172 13.14 -5.65 -6.20
CA LEU A 172 12.71 -5.78 -7.60
C LEU A 172 13.91 -5.81 -8.57
N ALA A 173 14.89 -4.93 -8.39
CA ALA A 173 16.09 -4.87 -9.23
C ALA A 173 16.99 -6.12 -9.13
N THR A 174 16.82 -6.95 -8.10
CA THR A 174 17.49 -8.26 -8.01
C THR A 174 16.74 -9.39 -8.71
N GLN A 175 15.48 -9.16 -9.11
CA GLN A 175 14.60 -10.19 -9.68
C GLN A 175 14.45 -10.09 -11.19
N ILE A 176 14.52 -8.89 -11.74
CA ILE A 176 14.37 -8.60 -13.17
C ILE A 176 15.36 -7.52 -13.59
N ASP A 177 15.60 -7.42 -14.89
CA ASP A 177 16.26 -6.24 -15.47
C ASP A 177 15.26 -5.07 -15.48
N THR A 178 15.43 -4.14 -14.55
CA THR A 178 14.55 -2.98 -14.40
C THR A 178 14.81 -1.88 -15.43
N ASP A 179 15.92 -1.94 -16.18
CA ASP A 179 16.21 -0.99 -17.26
C ASP A 179 15.36 -1.26 -18.51
N THR A 180 14.76 -2.45 -18.64
CA THR A 180 13.82 -2.76 -19.72
C THR A 180 12.43 -2.21 -19.48
N LEU A 181 12.12 -1.75 -18.27
CA LEU A 181 10.81 -1.20 -17.93
C LEU A 181 10.65 0.20 -18.52
N SER A 182 9.55 0.44 -19.23
CA SER A 182 9.13 1.80 -19.60
C SER A 182 8.39 2.48 -18.44
N GLN A 183 7.55 1.74 -17.72
CA GLN A 183 6.69 2.31 -16.68
C GLN A 183 6.28 1.30 -15.60
N VAL A 184 6.12 1.79 -14.38
CA VAL A 184 5.64 1.07 -13.20
C VAL A 184 4.36 1.73 -12.68
N PHE A 185 3.28 0.97 -12.58
CA PHE A 185 1.97 1.44 -12.10
C PHE A 185 1.65 0.87 -10.71
N PHE A 186 1.06 1.69 -9.84
CA PHE A 186 0.61 1.25 -8.52
C PHE A 186 -0.44 2.20 -7.94
N ALA A 187 -1.21 1.73 -6.96
CA ALA A 187 -2.15 2.55 -6.22
C ALA A 187 -1.43 3.46 -5.19
N SER A 188 -1.71 4.76 -5.21
CA SER A 188 -1.19 5.76 -4.27
C SER A 188 -2.33 6.40 -3.46
N SER A 189 -2.27 6.30 -2.13
CA SER A 189 -3.32 6.83 -1.24
C SER A 189 -2.75 7.53 0.00
N SER A 190 -2.02 6.82 0.85
CA SER A 190 -1.40 7.42 2.05
C SER A 190 0.05 7.84 1.83
N GLY A 191 0.61 7.57 0.64
CA GLY A 191 1.91 8.07 0.20
C GLY A 191 3.14 7.18 0.48
N GLY A 192 3.19 6.43 1.57
CA GLY A 192 4.43 5.72 1.95
C GLY A 192 4.95 4.69 0.93
N THR A 193 4.06 4.03 0.18
CA THR A 193 4.48 3.15 -0.94
C THR A 193 5.15 3.96 -2.06
N HIS A 194 4.54 5.10 -2.41
CA HIS A 194 5.01 5.97 -3.49
C HIS A 194 6.38 6.54 -3.14
N ALA A 195 6.51 7.13 -1.95
CA ALA A 195 7.76 7.71 -1.47
C ALA A 195 8.92 6.69 -1.46
N GLY A 196 8.69 5.49 -0.91
CA GLY A 196 9.72 4.45 -0.89
C GLY A 196 10.15 3.99 -2.28
N LEU A 197 9.21 3.82 -3.22
CA LEU A 197 9.53 3.44 -4.59
C LEU A 197 10.27 4.55 -5.36
N MET A 198 9.95 5.83 -5.11
CA MET A 198 10.70 6.95 -5.69
C MET A 198 12.17 6.93 -5.24
N ILE A 199 12.39 6.73 -3.93
CA ILE A 199 13.74 6.65 -3.37
C ILE A 199 14.49 5.45 -3.93
N ALA A 200 13.88 4.27 -3.97
CA ALA A 200 14.51 3.09 -4.56
C ALA A 200 14.91 3.31 -6.03
N ARG A 201 14.00 3.88 -6.84
CA ARG A 201 14.28 4.21 -8.24
C ARG A 201 15.47 5.17 -8.36
N SER A 202 15.55 6.18 -7.47
CA SER A 202 16.64 7.15 -7.46
C SER A 202 17.98 6.52 -7.07
N ILE A 203 18.02 5.67 -6.03
CA ILE A 203 19.23 4.92 -5.62
C ILE A 203 19.75 4.03 -6.75
N LEU A 204 18.84 3.45 -7.53
CA LEU A 204 19.17 2.55 -8.63
C LEU A 204 19.44 3.27 -9.96
N GLU A 205 19.26 4.59 -10.01
CA GLU A 205 19.44 5.43 -11.21
C GLU A 205 18.56 4.99 -12.43
N HIS A 206 17.44 4.32 -12.18
CA HIS A 206 16.58 3.79 -13.22
C HIS A 206 15.68 4.83 -13.89
N GLN A 207 15.48 4.65 -15.19
CA GLN A 207 14.79 5.63 -16.04
C GLN A 207 13.29 5.39 -16.20
N TYR A 208 12.76 4.21 -15.82
CA TYR A 208 11.34 3.90 -15.95
C TYR A 208 10.45 4.96 -15.29
N MET A 209 9.30 5.25 -15.88
CA MET A 209 8.33 6.15 -15.29
C MET A 209 7.64 5.48 -14.10
N LEU A 210 7.63 6.12 -12.93
CA LEU A 210 6.96 5.59 -11.74
C LEU A 210 5.63 6.31 -11.53
N THR A 211 4.50 5.68 -11.86
CA THR A 211 3.18 6.32 -11.89
C THR A 211 2.28 5.81 -10.77
N GLY A 212 2.06 6.66 -9.77
CA GLY A 212 1.07 6.43 -8.73
C GLY A 212 -0.32 6.86 -9.20
N ILE A 213 -1.31 5.96 -9.10
CA ILE A 213 -2.72 6.28 -9.37
C ILE A 213 -3.39 6.69 -8.05
N GLN A 214 -3.91 7.91 -7.99
CA GLN A 214 -4.56 8.43 -6.79
C GLN A 214 -5.87 7.71 -6.50
N ILE A 215 -6.04 7.26 -5.26
CA ILE A 215 -7.22 6.49 -4.84
C ILE A 215 -8.21 7.31 -4.00
N ASP A 216 -7.71 8.18 -3.13
CA ASP A 216 -8.59 9.02 -2.31
C ASP A 216 -8.69 10.41 -2.91
N LYS A 217 -9.92 10.95 -2.97
CA LYS A 217 -10.12 12.39 -3.17
C LYS A 217 -9.73 12.99 -1.85
N ALA A 218 -8.51 13.49 -1.72
CA ALA A 218 -8.23 14.33 -0.57
C ALA A 218 -9.33 15.42 -0.54
N GLU A 219 -9.95 15.62 0.63
CA GLU A 219 -10.88 16.75 0.86
C GLU A 219 -10.17 18.09 0.66
N SER A 220 -8.84 18.03 0.65
CA SER A 220 -7.91 19.02 0.19
C SER A 220 -7.45 18.74 -1.25
N SER A 221 -7.27 19.78 -2.07
CA SER A 221 -6.92 19.69 -3.49
C SER A 221 -5.78 18.70 -3.81
N ALA A 222 -5.76 18.14 -5.03
CA ALA A 222 -4.74 17.17 -5.49
C ALA A 222 -3.28 17.59 -5.21
N GLY A 223 -3.01 18.91 -5.14
CA GLY A 223 -1.71 19.45 -4.77
C GLY A 223 -1.23 19.07 -3.36
N GLU A 224 -2.12 18.93 -2.38
CA GLU A 224 -1.74 18.63 -1.00
C GLU A 224 -1.28 17.18 -0.81
N PHE A 225 -1.93 16.22 -1.49
CA PHE A 225 -1.48 14.83 -1.41
C PHE A 225 -0.12 14.65 -2.11
N LYS A 226 0.06 15.27 -3.27
CA LYS A 226 1.35 15.29 -3.97
C LYS A 226 2.46 15.88 -3.09
N GLN A 227 2.18 16.99 -2.39
CA GLN A 227 3.11 17.60 -1.44
C GLN A 227 3.41 16.68 -0.24
N SER A 228 2.42 15.92 0.24
CA SER A 228 2.62 14.95 1.33
C SER A 228 3.53 13.79 0.93
N VAL A 229 3.38 13.28 -0.30
CA VAL A 229 4.30 12.26 -0.86
C VAL A 229 5.71 12.82 -0.98
N LEU A 230 5.86 14.04 -1.49
CA LEU A 230 7.14 14.72 -1.64
C LEU A 230 7.84 14.92 -0.29
N ALA A 231 7.12 15.45 0.69
CA ALA A 231 7.63 15.67 2.04
C ALA A 231 8.10 14.35 2.67
N LEU A 232 7.31 13.29 2.52
CA LEU A 232 7.67 11.97 3.03
C LEU A 232 8.88 11.36 2.30
N ALA A 233 9.00 11.55 0.99
CA ALA A 233 10.17 11.09 0.24
C ALA A 233 11.45 11.80 0.72
N ASN A 234 11.40 13.12 0.89
CA ASN A 234 12.53 13.89 1.39
C ASN A 234 12.89 13.55 2.85
N SER A 235 11.92 13.45 3.76
CA SER A 235 12.20 13.07 5.15
C SER A 235 12.77 11.65 5.27
N THR A 236 12.32 10.73 4.42
CA THR A 236 12.87 9.38 4.35
C THR A 236 14.28 9.37 3.74
N SER A 237 14.54 10.20 2.73
CA SER A 237 15.88 10.39 2.14
C SER A 237 16.86 10.88 3.21
N ASP A 238 16.46 11.89 3.99
CA ASP A 238 17.24 12.42 5.11
C ASP A 238 17.49 11.34 6.19
N ALA A 239 16.46 10.57 6.56
CA ALA A 239 16.59 9.48 7.53
C ALA A 239 17.59 8.40 7.07
N LEU A 240 17.68 8.14 5.77
CA LEU A 240 18.63 7.22 5.15
C LEU A 240 20.01 7.84 4.92
N ASN A 241 20.22 9.11 5.27
CA ASN A 241 21.43 9.90 4.99
C ASN A 241 21.80 9.93 3.50
N LEU A 242 20.78 10.02 2.64
CA LEU A 242 20.95 10.16 1.20
C LEU A 242 21.13 11.64 0.84
N SER A 243 21.91 11.91 -0.22
CA SER A 243 22.09 13.28 -0.74
C SER A 243 20.96 13.73 -1.68
N GLN A 244 20.09 12.79 -2.06
CA GLN A 244 19.00 12.99 -3.01
C GLN A 244 17.91 13.86 -2.40
N VAL A 245 17.54 14.92 -3.12
CA VAL A 245 16.41 15.79 -2.78
C VAL A 245 15.43 15.74 -3.93
N PHE A 246 14.20 15.36 -3.62
CA PHE A 246 13.09 15.27 -4.57
C PHE A 246 12.38 16.63 -4.67
N ASN A 247 11.83 16.91 -5.84
CA ASN A 247 10.99 18.07 -6.15
C ASN A 247 9.57 17.63 -6.58
N GLN A 248 8.71 18.58 -6.95
CA GLN A 248 7.34 18.25 -7.34
C GLN A 248 7.27 17.49 -8.67
N GLU A 249 8.22 17.71 -9.58
CA GLU A 249 8.29 17.05 -10.88
C GLU A 249 8.62 15.55 -10.75
N ASP A 250 9.34 15.17 -9.69
CA ASP A 250 9.65 13.76 -9.39
C ASP A 250 8.42 12.95 -8.97
N VAL A 251 7.36 13.59 -8.46
CA VAL A 251 6.13 12.93 -8.01
C VAL A 251 5.12 12.86 -9.16
N ILE A 252 5.05 11.71 -9.83
CA ILE A 252 4.05 11.44 -10.87
C ILE A 252 2.84 10.79 -10.22
N LEU A 253 1.78 11.58 -10.09
CA LEU A 253 0.52 11.20 -9.47
C LEU A 253 -0.63 11.50 -10.43
N ASP A 254 -1.33 10.45 -10.85
CA ASP A 254 -2.48 10.55 -11.76
C ASP A 254 -3.79 10.50 -10.95
N ASP A 255 -4.54 11.59 -10.97
CA ASP A 255 -5.82 11.76 -10.27
C ASP A 255 -7.04 11.64 -11.21
N GLY A 256 -6.82 11.33 -12.49
CA GLY A 256 -7.87 11.22 -13.51
C GLY A 256 -8.85 10.05 -13.29
N TYR A 257 -8.54 9.15 -12.37
CA TYR A 257 -9.30 7.92 -12.11
C TYR A 257 -10.05 7.92 -10.78
N LEU A 258 -10.16 9.06 -10.09
CA LEU A 258 -10.81 9.16 -8.77
C LEU A 258 -12.32 8.84 -8.79
N GLY A 259 -12.98 8.96 -9.95
CA GLY A 259 -14.41 8.65 -10.12
C GLY A 259 -15.29 9.35 -9.08
N ALA A 260 -16.20 8.60 -8.45
CA ALA A 260 -17.06 9.11 -7.39
C ALA A 260 -16.30 9.39 -6.06
N GLY A 261 -15.12 8.80 -5.85
CA GLY A 261 -14.31 9.00 -4.65
C GLY A 261 -13.83 7.68 -4.03
N TYR A 262 -13.32 7.76 -2.81
CA TYR A 262 -12.74 6.61 -2.10
C TYR A 262 -13.79 5.56 -1.73
N GLY A 263 -13.48 4.29 -1.97
CA GLY A 263 -14.33 3.16 -1.58
C GLY A 263 -15.56 2.95 -2.46
N ILE A 264 -15.75 3.75 -3.51
CA ILE A 264 -16.84 3.61 -4.48
C ILE A 264 -16.32 2.89 -5.73
N LEU A 265 -16.91 1.74 -6.02
CA LEU A 265 -16.61 0.91 -7.18
C LEU A 265 -17.37 1.45 -8.40
N ASN A 266 -16.67 1.73 -9.51
CA ASN A 266 -17.29 2.08 -10.80
C ASN A 266 -17.07 0.96 -11.83
N GLU A 267 -17.70 1.10 -13.00
CA GLU A 267 -17.65 0.09 -14.08
C GLU A 267 -16.22 -0.17 -14.60
N ARG A 268 -15.35 0.85 -14.60
CA ARG A 268 -13.95 0.69 -15.03
C ARG A 268 -13.19 -0.24 -14.07
N GLU A 269 -13.30 -0.02 -12.77
CA GLU A 269 -12.69 -0.90 -11.77
C GLU A 269 -13.29 -2.32 -11.84
N LYS A 270 -14.62 -2.43 -11.93
CA LYS A 270 -15.31 -3.73 -12.06
C LYS A 270 -14.82 -4.51 -13.29
N SER A 271 -14.72 -3.84 -14.43
CA SER A 271 -14.24 -4.44 -15.68
C SER A 271 -12.77 -4.87 -15.58
N ALA A 272 -11.91 -4.05 -14.96
CA ALA A 272 -10.50 -4.38 -14.74
C ALA A 272 -10.32 -5.61 -13.83
N ILE A 273 -11.08 -5.67 -12.72
CA ILE A 273 -11.08 -6.81 -11.80
C ILE A 273 -11.51 -8.08 -12.54
N GLN A 274 -12.62 -8.04 -13.27
CA GLN A 274 -13.13 -9.19 -14.01
C GLN A 274 -12.20 -9.63 -15.14
N LEU A 275 -11.57 -8.69 -15.85
CA LEU A 275 -10.64 -8.99 -16.93
C LEU A 275 -9.41 -9.73 -16.40
N LEU A 276 -8.75 -9.20 -15.36
CA LEU A 276 -7.57 -9.86 -14.79
C LEU A 276 -7.92 -11.23 -14.18
N ALA A 277 -9.07 -11.33 -13.51
CA ALA A 277 -9.54 -12.60 -12.97
C ALA A 277 -9.75 -13.66 -14.07
N LYS A 278 -10.33 -13.28 -15.21
CA LYS A 278 -10.60 -14.20 -16.33
C LYS A 278 -9.36 -14.56 -17.14
N THR A 279 -8.41 -13.63 -17.28
CA THR A 279 -7.23 -13.82 -18.14
C THR A 279 -6.06 -14.46 -17.39
N GLU A 280 -5.91 -14.17 -16.10
CA GLU A 280 -4.74 -14.56 -15.31
C GLU A 280 -5.07 -15.28 -14.00
N GLY A 281 -6.35 -15.35 -13.60
CA GLY A 281 -6.73 -15.94 -12.31
C GLY A 281 -6.25 -15.14 -11.10
N ILE A 282 -5.99 -13.83 -11.29
CA ILE A 282 -5.51 -12.92 -10.23
C ILE A 282 -6.63 -11.94 -9.86
N LEU A 283 -6.86 -11.78 -8.56
CA LEU A 283 -7.90 -10.89 -8.02
C LEU A 283 -7.33 -9.55 -7.60
N LEU A 284 -7.87 -8.48 -8.17
CA LEU A 284 -7.70 -7.12 -7.68
C LEU A 284 -8.80 -6.79 -6.67
N ASP A 285 -8.56 -5.77 -5.85
CA ASP A 285 -9.54 -5.24 -4.91
C ASP A 285 -10.35 -4.07 -5.51
N PRO A 286 -11.59 -3.84 -5.01
CA PRO A 286 -12.50 -2.83 -5.56
C PRO A 286 -12.13 -1.39 -5.21
N VAL A 287 -11.19 -1.14 -4.31
CA VAL A 287 -10.85 0.20 -3.82
C VAL A 287 -9.53 0.72 -4.38
N TYR A 288 -8.47 -0.09 -4.38
CA TYR A 288 -7.12 0.37 -4.72
C TYR A 288 -6.63 -0.19 -6.05
N THR A 289 -6.34 -1.48 -6.07
CA THR A 289 -5.67 -2.16 -7.18
C THR A 289 -6.56 -2.27 -8.40
N GLY A 290 -7.88 -2.43 -8.25
CA GLY A 290 -8.83 -2.38 -9.36
C GLY A 290 -8.79 -1.04 -10.11
N ARG A 291 -8.70 0.08 -9.38
CA ARG A 291 -8.59 1.42 -9.96
C ARG A 291 -7.24 1.67 -10.61
N ALA A 292 -6.15 1.36 -9.91
CA ALA A 292 -4.81 1.53 -10.47
C ALA A 292 -4.60 0.68 -11.72
N PHE A 293 -5.15 -0.53 -11.74
CA PHE A 293 -5.09 -1.41 -12.90
C PHE A 293 -5.97 -0.91 -14.04
N ALA A 294 -7.17 -0.43 -13.75
CA ALA A 294 -8.04 0.19 -14.75
C ALA A 294 -7.36 1.38 -15.45
N ALA A 295 -6.60 2.19 -14.72
CA ALA A 295 -5.81 3.28 -15.29
C ALA A 295 -4.73 2.79 -16.26
N MET A 296 -3.99 1.74 -15.88
CA MET A 296 -3.01 1.12 -16.76
C MET A 296 -3.68 0.56 -18.04
N LEU A 297 -4.84 -0.10 -17.91
CA LEU A 297 -5.59 -0.63 -19.05
C LEU A 297 -6.08 0.49 -19.99
N ASP A 298 -6.54 1.61 -19.43
CA ASP A 298 -6.98 2.78 -20.19
C ASP A 298 -5.82 3.39 -21.00
N LYS A 299 -4.62 3.48 -20.42
CA LYS A 299 -3.39 3.91 -21.12
C LYS A 299 -2.92 2.97 -22.22
N ILE A 300 -3.15 1.66 -22.05
CA ILE A 300 -2.93 0.69 -23.14
C ILE A 300 -3.97 0.89 -24.23
N GLY A 301 -5.25 1.03 -23.86
CA GLY A 301 -6.36 1.22 -24.80
C GLY A 301 -6.30 2.53 -25.59
N SER A 302 -5.71 3.58 -25.02
CA SER A 302 -5.49 4.87 -25.69
C SER A 302 -4.28 4.89 -26.62
N GLY A 303 -3.43 3.85 -26.59
CA GLY A 303 -2.20 3.76 -27.36
C GLY A 303 -1.01 4.52 -26.77
N GLU A 304 -1.11 5.01 -25.53
CA GLU A 304 0.03 5.59 -24.79
C GLU A 304 1.10 4.52 -24.49
N LEU A 305 0.64 3.29 -24.24
CA LEU A 305 1.50 2.12 -24.04
C LEU A 305 1.36 1.15 -25.20
N VAL A 306 2.46 0.89 -25.90
CA VAL A 306 2.47 0.16 -27.18
C VAL A 306 3.22 -1.16 -27.10
N SER A 307 2.99 -2.02 -28.09
CA SER A 307 3.74 -3.26 -28.28
C SER A 307 5.25 -3.00 -28.39
N GLY A 308 6.05 -3.89 -27.80
CA GLY A 308 7.51 -3.74 -27.69
C GLY A 308 7.98 -3.02 -26.43
N GLN A 309 7.08 -2.35 -25.70
CA GLN A 309 7.37 -1.86 -24.34
C GLN A 309 7.12 -2.95 -23.31
N GLN A 310 7.77 -2.82 -22.15
CA GLN A 310 7.52 -3.64 -20.98
C GLN A 310 7.10 -2.74 -19.82
N VAL A 311 5.95 -3.05 -19.22
CA VAL A 311 5.40 -2.32 -18.07
C VAL A 311 5.25 -3.25 -16.87
N LEU A 312 5.31 -2.69 -15.66
CA LEU A 312 5.09 -3.45 -14.43
C LEU A 312 3.93 -2.87 -13.63
N PHE A 313 3.00 -3.73 -13.23
CA PHE A 313 1.98 -3.39 -12.25
C PHE A 313 2.40 -3.88 -10.85
N TRP A 314 2.44 -2.99 -9.87
CA TRP A 314 2.70 -3.36 -8.49
C TRP A 314 1.40 -3.74 -7.79
N HIS A 315 1.13 -5.03 -7.67
CA HIS A 315 -0.06 -5.52 -7.00
C HIS A 315 0.10 -5.43 -5.49
N THR A 316 -0.55 -4.43 -4.88
CA THR A 316 -0.40 -4.11 -3.45
C THR A 316 -1.36 -4.88 -2.51
N GLY A 317 -2.03 -5.93 -3.02
CA GLY A 317 -3.02 -6.71 -2.28
C GLY A 317 -4.41 -6.09 -2.23
N GLY A 318 -5.16 -6.40 -1.16
CA GLY A 318 -6.50 -5.89 -0.91
C GLY A 318 -7.64 -6.87 -1.17
N ALA A 319 -7.33 -8.08 -1.68
CA ALA A 319 -8.32 -9.09 -2.06
C ALA A 319 -9.43 -9.38 -1.03
N PRO A 320 -9.21 -9.36 0.31
CA PRO A 320 -10.31 -9.58 1.27
C PRO A 320 -11.49 -8.62 1.11
N SER A 321 -11.25 -7.40 0.60
CA SER A 321 -12.31 -6.43 0.33
C SER A 321 -13.28 -6.89 -0.76
N VAL A 322 -12.92 -7.85 -1.62
CA VAL A 322 -13.83 -8.45 -2.62
C VAL A 322 -15.09 -9.00 -1.94
N PHE A 323 -14.93 -9.70 -0.81
CA PHE A 323 -16.05 -10.31 -0.10
C PHE A 323 -16.97 -9.29 0.57
N ALA A 324 -16.44 -8.11 0.93
CA ALA A 324 -17.25 -7.00 1.45
C ALA A 324 -18.00 -6.23 0.35
N TYR A 325 -17.67 -6.49 -0.93
CA TYR A 325 -18.26 -5.82 -2.10
C TYR A 325 -18.97 -6.81 -3.04
N ALA A 326 -19.30 -8.02 -2.56
CA ALA A 326 -19.85 -9.10 -3.38
C ALA A 326 -21.05 -8.64 -4.23
N ASP A 327 -22.04 -7.99 -3.62
CA ASP A 327 -23.26 -7.52 -4.29
C ASP A 327 -23.02 -6.47 -5.38
N LYS A 328 -21.88 -5.77 -5.33
CA LYS A 328 -21.51 -4.75 -6.33
C LYS A 328 -20.67 -5.34 -7.48
N LEU A 329 -19.98 -6.45 -7.23
CA LEU A 329 -19.08 -7.11 -8.18
C LEU A 329 -19.79 -8.15 -9.05
N LEU A 330 -20.85 -8.77 -8.53
CA LEU A 330 -21.77 -9.63 -9.29
C LEU A 330 -22.76 -8.78 -10.11
#